data_AF-W9NFA6-F1
#
_entry.id   AF-W9NFA6-F1
#
_cell.length_a   1.000
_cell.length_b   1.000
_cell.length_c   1.000
_cell.angle_alpha   90.00
_cell.angle_beta   90.00
_cell.angle_gamma   90.00
#
_symmetry.space_group_name_H-M   'P 1'
#
loop_
_entity.id
_entity.type
_entity.pdbx_description
1 polymer ?
#
loop_
_entity_poly.entity_id
_entity_poly.type
_entity_poly.pdbx_seq_one_letter_code
_entity_poly.pdbx_strand_id
1 'polypeptide(L)'
;MPVVAALAKVFTVRDVWKEWEEGIAGQPAVRVLEETWGSRWRPGNGIRVQFCRRKVIWDELLARTASGKNEEEAVAELELLRAGRSLNRLVDELKQRRRRGQGQGRIRVQVGTPVPDDPGPGPRPTRGQGHRGRWARLGRRRTAPRRR
;
A
#
# COMPACT_ATOMS: atom_id res chain seq x y z
N MET A 1 -22.82 -5.73 9.70
CA MET A 1 -21.46 -5.50 9.13
C MET A 1 -21.24 -6.50 8.01
N PRO A 2 -20.85 -6.09 6.79
CA PRO A 2 -20.53 -7.05 5.74
C PRO A 2 -19.25 -7.78 6.11
N VAL A 3 -19.35 -9.09 6.29
CA VAL A 3 -18.19 -9.98 6.40
C VAL A 3 -17.93 -10.55 5.03
N VAL A 4 -16.88 -10.08 4.37
CA VAL A 4 -16.46 -10.63 3.08
C VAL A 4 -15.54 -11.82 3.39
N ALA A 5 -15.97 -13.02 3.03
CA ALA A 5 -15.20 -14.24 3.27
C ALA A 5 -14.05 -14.41 2.27
N ALA A 6 -14.23 -13.92 1.05
CA ALA A 6 -13.24 -13.93 -0.02
C ALA A 6 -13.47 -12.76 -0.98
N LEU A 7 -12.39 -12.23 -1.53
CA LEU A 7 -12.46 -11.29 -2.65
C LEU A 7 -12.84 -12.02 -3.94
N ALA A 8 -13.35 -11.28 -4.92
CA ALA A 8 -13.81 -11.87 -6.16
C ALA A 8 -12.65 -12.53 -6.93
N LYS A 9 -12.98 -13.55 -7.73
CA LYS A 9 -11.99 -14.24 -8.56
C LYS A 9 -11.70 -13.39 -9.80
N VAL A 10 -10.57 -12.70 -9.78
CA VAL A 10 -10.12 -11.80 -10.85
C VAL A 10 -8.81 -12.29 -11.46
N PHE A 11 -8.63 -12.04 -12.75
CA PHE A 11 -7.46 -12.54 -13.51
C PHE A 11 -6.68 -11.43 -14.21
N THR A 12 -7.31 -10.27 -14.42
CA THR A 12 -6.69 -9.11 -15.06
C THR A 12 -6.47 -7.98 -14.06
N VAL A 13 -5.52 -7.10 -14.36
CA VAL A 13 -5.26 -5.83 -13.66
C VAL A 13 -6.48 -4.93 -13.75
N ARG A 14 -7.18 -4.92 -14.90
CA ARG A 14 -8.43 -4.17 -15.07
C ARG A 14 -9.51 -4.65 -14.10
N ASP A 15 -9.68 -5.96 -13.95
CA ASP A 15 -10.66 -6.51 -12.98
C ASP A 15 -10.26 -6.20 -11.53
N VAL A 16 -8.96 -6.25 -11.22
CA VAL A 16 -8.43 -5.86 -9.90
C VAL A 16 -8.72 -4.39 -9.62
N TRP A 17 -8.58 -3.51 -10.61
CA TRP A 17 -8.91 -2.09 -10.47
C TRP A 17 -10.41 -1.85 -10.32
N LYS A 18 -11.23 -2.53 -11.14
CA LYS A 18 -12.69 -2.49 -11.04
C LYS A 18 -13.19 -2.93 -9.67
N GLU A 19 -12.61 -4.00 -9.11
CA GLU A 19 -12.92 -4.44 -7.74
C GLU A 19 -12.66 -3.34 -6.69
N TRP A 20 -11.64 -2.50 -6.91
CA TRP A 20 -11.30 -1.42 -6.00
C TRP A 20 -12.27 -0.24 -6.08
N GLU A 21 -12.59 0.25 -7.29
CA GLU A 21 -13.43 1.44 -7.49
C GLU A 21 -14.93 1.14 -7.48
N GLU A 22 -15.37 0.10 -8.20
CA GLU A 22 -16.80 -0.18 -8.42
C GLU A 22 -17.29 -1.36 -7.58
N GLY A 23 -16.39 -2.30 -7.29
CA GLY A 23 -16.78 -3.62 -6.81
C GLY A 23 -17.11 -4.56 -7.96
N ILE A 24 -17.27 -5.84 -7.66
CA ILE A 24 -17.47 -6.87 -8.67
C ILE A 24 -18.25 -8.06 -8.08
N ALA A 25 -19.01 -8.75 -8.93
CA ALA A 25 -19.80 -9.94 -8.53
C ALA A 25 -20.74 -9.70 -7.33
N GLY A 26 -21.39 -8.53 -7.28
CA GLY A 26 -22.30 -8.16 -6.19
C GLY A 26 -21.61 -7.80 -4.87
N GLN A 27 -20.27 -7.81 -4.83
CA GLN A 27 -19.51 -7.29 -3.70
C GLN A 27 -19.32 -5.78 -3.83
N PRO A 28 -19.39 -5.03 -2.71
CA PRO A 28 -19.11 -3.60 -2.73
C PRO A 28 -17.64 -3.33 -3.11
N ALA A 29 -17.39 -2.14 -3.65
CA ALA A 29 -16.06 -1.63 -3.93
C ALA A 29 -15.13 -1.79 -2.71
N VAL A 30 -13.92 -2.30 -2.93
CA VAL A 30 -12.95 -2.50 -1.84
C VAL A 30 -12.56 -1.18 -1.20
N ARG A 31 -12.56 -0.08 -1.96
CA ARG A 31 -12.39 1.28 -1.42
C ARG A 31 -13.43 1.63 -0.37
N VAL A 32 -14.71 1.38 -0.65
CA VAL A 32 -15.81 1.62 0.29
C VAL A 32 -15.68 0.72 1.52
N LEU A 33 -15.27 -0.53 1.33
CA LEU A 33 -15.03 -1.46 2.42
C LEU A 33 -13.93 -0.95 3.37
N GLU A 34 -12.80 -0.48 2.81
CA GLU A 34 -11.70 0.09 3.58
C GLU A 34 -12.09 1.38 4.31
N GLU A 35 -12.84 2.27 3.66
CA GLU A 35 -13.26 3.53 4.25
C GLU A 35 -14.27 3.33 5.39
N THR A 36 -15.21 2.39 5.22
CA THR A 36 -16.32 2.21 6.17
C THR A 36 -15.94 1.31 7.35
N TRP A 37 -15.16 0.24 7.11
CA TRP A 37 -14.89 -0.77 8.13
C TRP A 37 -13.39 -1.03 8.39
N GLY A 38 -12.48 -0.49 7.57
CA GLY A 38 -11.04 -0.70 7.71
C GLY A 38 -10.65 -2.17 7.76
N SER A 39 -9.83 -2.60 8.72
CA SER A 39 -9.45 -4.02 8.82
C SER A 39 -10.58 -4.97 9.21
N ARG A 40 -11.73 -4.47 9.72
CA ARG A 40 -12.79 -5.32 10.30
C ARG A 40 -13.55 -6.14 9.27
N TRP A 41 -13.60 -5.71 8.01
CA TRP A 41 -14.27 -6.49 6.95
C TRP A 41 -13.43 -7.67 6.44
N ARG A 42 -12.16 -7.79 6.88
CA ARG A 42 -11.22 -8.88 6.56
C ARG A 42 -10.84 -9.73 7.78
N PRO A 43 -11.75 -10.53 8.37
CA PRO A 43 -11.44 -11.29 9.57
C PRO A 43 -10.47 -12.46 9.32
N GLY A 44 -10.50 -13.08 8.13
CA GLY A 44 -9.72 -14.29 7.83
C GLY A 44 -8.29 -14.03 7.30
N ASN A 45 -7.36 -14.94 7.60
CA ASN A 45 -5.99 -14.85 7.06
C ASN A 45 -5.97 -14.91 5.52
N GLY A 46 -6.79 -15.77 4.91
CA GLY A 46 -6.87 -15.91 3.46
C GLY A 46 -7.23 -14.60 2.74
N ILE A 47 -8.30 -13.94 3.20
CA ILE A 47 -8.72 -12.64 2.63
C ILE A 47 -7.68 -11.54 2.91
N ARG A 48 -7.03 -11.54 4.08
CA ARG A 48 -5.94 -10.60 4.38
C ARG A 48 -4.76 -10.76 3.44
N VAL A 49 -4.36 -12.01 3.13
CA VAL A 49 -3.29 -12.29 2.17
C VAL A 49 -3.66 -11.83 0.76
N GLN A 50 -4.88 -12.14 0.30
CA GLN A 50 -5.35 -11.70 -1.02
C GLN A 50 -5.39 -10.18 -1.12
N PHE A 51 -5.95 -9.51 -0.11
CA PHE A 51 -5.97 -8.05 -0.02
C PHE A 51 -4.55 -7.47 -0.08
N CYS A 52 -3.60 -7.97 0.71
CA CYS A 52 -2.23 -7.47 0.70
C CYS A 52 -1.54 -7.64 -0.66
N ARG A 53 -1.89 -8.66 -1.44
CA ARG A 53 -1.36 -8.83 -2.80
C ARG A 53 -1.99 -7.84 -3.77
N ARG A 54 -3.31 -7.71 -3.77
CA ARG A 54 -4.05 -6.78 -4.67
C ARG A 54 -3.75 -5.32 -4.37
N LYS A 55 -3.52 -4.99 -3.10
CA LYS A 55 -3.12 -3.66 -2.67
C LYS A 55 -1.86 -3.16 -3.37
N VAL A 56 -0.90 -4.04 -3.67
CA VAL A 56 0.31 -3.63 -4.41
C VAL A 56 -0.03 -3.13 -5.82
N ILE A 57 -1.03 -3.73 -6.46
CA ILE A 57 -1.48 -3.34 -7.79
C ILE A 57 -2.26 -2.02 -7.72
N TRP A 58 -3.19 -1.88 -6.76
CA TRP A 58 -3.93 -0.63 -6.54
C TRP A 58 -3.00 0.54 -6.22
N ASP A 59 -2.07 0.34 -5.28
CA ASP A 59 -1.12 1.38 -4.88
C ASP A 59 -0.23 1.82 -6.06
N GLU A 60 0.13 0.89 -6.96
CA GLU A 60 0.91 1.20 -8.16
C GLU A 60 0.07 1.96 -9.21
N LEU A 61 -1.19 1.58 -9.42
CA LEU A 61 -2.11 2.32 -10.29
C LEU A 61 -2.33 3.74 -9.77
N LEU A 62 -2.65 3.88 -8.48
CA LEU A 62 -2.80 5.19 -7.83
C LEU A 62 -1.54 6.05 -7.95
N ALA A 63 -0.35 5.45 -7.80
CA ALA A 63 0.91 6.18 -7.96
C ALA A 63 1.12 6.68 -9.40
N ARG A 64 0.74 5.89 -10.40
CA ARG A 64 0.82 6.27 -11.82
C ARG A 64 -0.20 7.35 -12.18
N THR A 65 -1.43 7.22 -11.71
CA THR A 65 -2.46 8.25 -11.90
C THR A 65 -2.07 9.56 -11.21
N ALA A 66 -1.47 9.49 -10.01
CA ALA A 66 -0.94 10.66 -9.33
C ALA A 66 0.23 11.33 -10.07
N SER A 67 0.97 10.58 -10.91
CA SER A 67 2.01 11.14 -11.79
C SER A 67 1.47 11.78 -13.08
N GLY A 68 0.15 11.81 -13.26
CA GLY A 68 -0.53 12.42 -14.41
C GLY A 68 -0.79 11.47 -15.57
N LYS A 69 -0.55 10.16 -15.41
CA LYS A 69 -0.93 9.16 -16.41
C LYS A 69 -2.42 8.85 -16.35
N ASN A 70 -3.01 8.54 -17.50
CA ASN A 70 -4.39 8.08 -17.51
C ASN A 70 -4.51 6.67 -16.90
N GLU A 71 -5.67 6.36 -16.35
CA GLU A 71 -5.97 5.05 -15.77
C GLU A 71 -5.79 3.92 -16.80
N GLU A 72 -6.37 4.08 -18.01
CA GLU A 72 -6.26 3.11 -19.10
C GLU A 72 -4.80 2.80 -19.43
N GLU A 73 -3.97 3.84 -19.50
CA GLU A 73 -2.55 3.72 -19.81
C GLU A 73 -1.80 3.01 -18.68
N ALA A 74 -2.10 3.37 -17.43
CA ALA A 74 -1.49 2.74 -16.27
C ALA A 74 -1.84 1.24 -16.22
N VAL A 75 -3.10 0.88 -16.46
CA VAL A 75 -3.56 -0.52 -16.54
C VAL A 75 -2.87 -1.25 -17.69
N ALA A 76 -2.80 -0.64 -18.88
CA ALA A 76 -2.16 -1.23 -20.05
C ALA A 76 -0.66 -1.50 -19.81
N GLU A 77 0.06 -0.57 -19.18
CA GLU A 77 1.47 -0.76 -18.83
C GLU A 77 1.66 -1.91 -17.81
N LEU A 78 0.79 -2.01 -16.80
CA LEU A 78 0.83 -3.09 -15.81
C LEU A 78 0.51 -4.45 -16.43
N GLU A 79 -0.42 -4.51 -17.37
CA GLU A 79 -0.70 -5.73 -18.15
C GLU A 79 0.47 -6.11 -19.06
N LEU A 80 1.10 -5.13 -19.71
CA LEU A 80 2.31 -5.35 -20.50
C LEU A 80 3.46 -5.88 -19.63
N LEU A 81 3.66 -5.32 -18.42
CA LEU A 81 4.63 -5.81 -17.44
C LEU A 81 4.32 -7.22 -16.94
N ARG A 82 3.03 -7.55 -16.82
CA ARG A 82 2.60 -8.91 -16.49
C ARG A 82 3.00 -9.88 -17.60
N ALA A 83 2.95 -9.47 -18.86
CA ALA A 83 3.33 -10.26 -20.03
C ALA A 83 2.68 -11.66 -20.01
N GLY A 84 1.38 -11.72 -19.71
CA GLY A 84 0.61 -12.96 -19.61
C GLY A 84 0.86 -13.81 -18.36
N ARG A 85 1.83 -13.48 -17.49
CA ARG A 85 2.08 -14.19 -16.23
C ARG A 85 0.95 -13.98 -15.21
N SER A 86 0.96 -14.70 -14.09
CA SER A 86 -0.05 -14.53 -13.05
C SER A 86 0.03 -13.16 -12.35
N LEU A 87 -1.09 -12.69 -11.80
CA LEU A 87 -1.13 -11.47 -10.99
C LEU A 87 -0.17 -11.52 -9.79
N ASN A 88 0.02 -12.70 -9.18
CA ASN A 88 0.99 -12.86 -8.09
C ASN A 88 2.43 -12.60 -8.57
N ARG A 89 2.79 -13.06 -9.78
CA ARG A 89 4.10 -12.76 -10.37
C ARG A 89 4.27 -11.27 -10.64
N LEU A 90 3.21 -10.58 -11.09
CA LEU A 90 3.22 -9.13 -11.22
C LEU A 90 3.46 -8.45 -9.87
N VAL A 91 2.77 -8.86 -8.81
CA VAL A 91 2.97 -8.33 -7.45
C VAL A 91 4.40 -8.51 -6.97
N ASP A 92 5.00 -9.69 -7.19
CA ASP A 92 6.37 -9.95 -6.79
C ASP A 92 7.37 -9.09 -7.57
N GLU A 93 7.13 -8.90 -8.87
CA GLU A 93 7.92 -8.03 -9.74
C GLU A 93 7.85 -6.56 -9.29
N LEU A 94 6.65 -6.04 -8.98
CA LEU A 94 6.46 -4.68 -8.47
C LEU A 94 7.19 -4.46 -7.13
N LYS A 95 7.12 -5.46 -6.23
CA LYS A 95 7.88 -5.43 -4.97
C LYS A 95 9.39 -5.44 -5.21
N GLN A 96 9.87 -6.24 -6.16
CA GLN A 96 11.29 -6.28 -6.51
C GLN A 96 11.77 -4.93 -7.06
N ARG A 97 11.02 -4.33 -7.98
CA ARG A 97 11.33 -3.01 -8.56
C ARG A 97 11.41 -1.93 -7.50
N ARG A 98 10.44 -1.89 -6.56
CA ARG A 98 10.47 -0.94 -5.44
C ARG A 98 11.72 -1.12 -4.56
N ARG A 99 12.15 -2.36 -4.31
CA ARG A 99 13.41 -2.63 -3.57
C ARG A 99 14.65 -2.16 -4.33
N ARG A 100 14.71 -2.38 -5.65
CA ARG A 100 15.83 -1.94 -6.50
C ARG A 100 15.95 -0.42 -6.54
N GLY A 101 14.83 0.30 -6.71
CA GLY A 101 14.81 1.77 -6.67
C GLY A 101 15.16 2.37 -5.30
N GLN A 102 14.85 1.68 -4.19
CA GLN A 102 15.22 2.13 -2.84
C GLN A 102 16.66 1.78 -2.44
N GLY A 103 17.32 0.85 -3.13
CA GLY A 103 18.72 0.48 -2.89
C GLY A 103 19.74 1.52 -3.34
N GLN A 104 19.35 2.45 -4.23
CA GLN A 104 20.24 3.45 -4.80
C GLN A 104 20.32 4.76 -3.98
N GLY A 105 19.43 4.96 -3.00
CA GLY A 105 19.39 6.14 -2.14
C GLY A 105 20.16 6.04 -0.82
N ARG A 106 20.93 4.97 -0.60
CA ARG A 106 21.70 4.75 0.65
C ARG A 106 23.20 4.73 0.39
N ILE A 107 23.70 5.69 -0.39
CA ILE A 107 25.12 6.05 -0.34
C ILE A 107 25.32 6.84 0.97
N ARG A 108 26.00 6.21 1.94
CA ARG A 108 26.50 6.91 3.13
C ARG A 108 27.55 7.92 2.65
N VAL A 109 27.21 9.20 2.64
CA VAL A 109 28.23 10.26 2.61
C VAL A 109 28.83 10.30 4.00
N GLN A 110 30.04 9.76 4.19
CA GLN A 110 30.85 10.06 5.36
C GLN A 110 31.37 11.49 5.19
N VAL A 111 30.74 12.44 5.88
CA VAL A 111 31.34 13.75 6.10
C VAL A 111 31.88 13.74 7.53
N GLY A 112 33.20 13.85 7.64
CA GLY A 112 33.91 13.88 8.91
C GLY A 112 33.39 15.02 9.80
N THR A 113 33.18 14.71 11.07
CA THR A 113 32.83 15.68 12.11
C THR A 113 34.11 15.99 12.89
N PRO A 114 34.50 17.26 13.12
CA PRO A 114 35.55 17.56 14.09
C PRO A 114 35.00 17.37 15.51
N VAL A 115 35.85 16.80 16.36
CA VAL A 115 35.65 16.56 17.80
C VAL A 115 35.68 17.90 18.55
N PRO A 116 34.78 18.10 19.52
CA PRO A 116 35.15 18.82 20.74
C PRO A 116 34.86 18.01 22.02
N ASP A 117 35.68 18.31 23.02
CA ASP A 117 35.89 17.63 24.30
C ASP A 117 34.64 17.36 25.19
N ASP A 118 34.69 16.20 25.86
CA ASP A 118 33.87 15.74 27.01
C ASP A 118 34.15 16.57 28.29
N PRO A 119 33.41 16.48 29.44
CA PRO A 119 32.67 15.29 29.93
C PRO A 119 31.35 15.51 30.71
N GLY A 120 30.53 14.46 30.81
CA GLY A 120 29.52 14.33 31.89
C GLY A 120 28.51 13.19 31.71
N PRO A 121 28.37 12.23 32.66
CA PRO A 121 27.75 10.93 32.38
C PRO A 121 26.22 10.94 32.56
N GLY A 122 25.50 10.38 31.59
CA GLY A 122 24.03 10.18 31.65
C GLY A 122 23.61 8.89 30.93
N PRO A 123 22.51 8.25 31.35
CA PRO A 123 22.42 6.79 31.37
C PRO A 123 22.09 6.13 30.02
N ARG A 124 22.56 4.88 29.89
CA ARG A 124 22.31 3.95 28.78
C ARG A 124 20.81 3.77 28.50
N PRO A 125 20.35 3.90 27.23
CA PRO A 125 19.08 3.34 26.82
C PRO A 125 19.23 1.91 26.30
N THR A 126 18.34 1.06 26.79
CA THR A 126 18.16 -0.34 26.42
C THR A 126 17.59 -0.50 25.01
N ARG A 127 18.04 -1.58 24.39
CA ARG A 127 17.66 -2.17 23.10
C ARG A 127 16.14 -2.24 22.90
N GLY A 128 15.64 -1.61 21.82
CA GLY A 128 14.24 -1.68 21.40
C GLY A 128 14.08 -1.49 19.89
N GLN A 129 14.45 -2.52 19.13
CA GLN A 129 14.27 -2.59 17.68
C GLN A 129 12.77 -2.62 17.34
N GLY A 130 12.31 -1.66 16.54
CA GLY A 130 10.89 -1.55 16.17
C GLY A 130 10.67 -0.60 15.00
N HIS A 131 11.23 -0.90 13.83
CA HIS A 131 10.84 -0.26 12.58
C HIS A 131 9.39 -0.63 12.24
N ARG A 132 8.44 0.18 12.72
CA ARG A 132 7.09 0.24 12.17
C ARG A 132 7.01 1.50 11.32
N GLY A 133 7.07 1.32 10.00
CA GLY A 133 6.76 2.34 9.01
C GLY A 133 5.41 2.96 9.35
N ARG A 134 5.48 4.20 9.82
CA ARG A 134 4.35 4.97 10.32
C ARG A 134 3.55 5.46 9.12
N TRP A 135 2.32 4.98 9.06
CA TRP A 135 1.25 5.45 8.18
C TRP A 135 1.15 6.97 8.23
N ALA A 136 1.37 7.62 7.10
CA ALA A 136 1.01 9.01 6.91
C ALA A 136 -0.52 9.11 6.90
N ARG A 137 -1.02 9.53 8.06
CA ARG A 137 -2.36 10.00 8.36
C ARG A 137 -2.76 11.08 7.36
N LEU A 138 -3.62 10.78 6.39
CA LEU A 138 -4.46 11.80 5.76
C LEU A 138 -5.61 12.09 6.73
N GLY A 139 -5.43 13.13 7.54
CA GLY A 139 -6.53 13.75 8.26
C GLY A 139 -7.07 14.94 7.47
N ARG A 140 -8.40 15.10 7.45
CA ARG A 140 -9.11 16.08 8.30
C ARG A 140 -10.60 16.18 7.92
N ARG A 141 -11.41 16.09 8.98
CA ARG A 141 -12.58 16.94 9.33
C ARG A 141 -13.66 17.15 8.26
N ARG A 142 -14.84 16.57 8.52
CA ARG A 142 -16.11 17.31 8.42
C ARG A 142 -16.97 17.04 9.66
N THR A 143 -17.29 18.12 10.34
CA THR A 143 -18.28 18.27 11.40
C THR A 143 -19.67 17.91 10.88
N ALA A 144 -20.40 17.09 11.63
CA ALA A 144 -21.83 16.85 11.40
C ALA A 144 -22.66 17.99 12.02
N PRO A 145 -23.69 18.52 11.34
CA PRO A 145 -24.70 19.33 12.00
C PRO A 145 -25.76 18.41 12.63
N ARG A 146 -25.99 18.60 13.94
CA ARG A 146 -27.19 18.10 14.64
C ARG A 146 -28.42 18.76 14.02
N ARG A 147 -29.40 17.98 13.58
CA ARG A 147 -30.78 18.46 13.41
C ARG A 147 -31.54 18.23 14.72
N ARG A 148 -32.38 19.23 15.01
CA ARG A 148 -33.27 19.37 16.17
C ARG A 148 -34.30 18.26 16.23
#